data_AF-A0A2S9Q9C6-F1
#
_entry.id   AF-A0A2S9Q9C6-F1
#
_cell.length_a   1.000
_cell.length_b   1.000
_cell.length_c   1.000
_cell.angle_alpha   90.00
_cell.angle_beta   90.00
_cell.angle_gamma   90.00
#
_symmetry.space_group_name_H-M   'P 1'
#
loop_
_entity.id
_entity.type
_entity.pdbx_description
1 polymer ?
#
loop_
_entity_poly.entity_id
_entity_poly.type
_entity_poly.pdbx_seq_one_letter_code
_entity_poly.pdbx_strand_id
1 'polypeptide(L)'
;MFVSLILAAQTSSFAAGITPLAEKVSHRLSYMKDVAGYKAQNHLPIEDPVQEAKVLDSAKSEAEKLGLDPTTVEPFIIAQIKAAKAVEYRYLADWLAQPETGWQPRPLDKVRQDIARLSKEILEQLARDLKSGRFTSDERSSFFKVVHEPNLKESDKQQLFSALLAIRLAK
;
A
#
# COMPACT_ATOMS: atom_id res chain seq x y z
N MET A 1 -6.51 -19.64 -57.01
CA MET A 1 -7.19 -19.40 -55.72
C MET A 1 -6.13 -19.41 -54.62
N PHE A 2 -5.80 -18.25 -54.05
CA PHE A 2 -5.04 -18.17 -52.79
C PHE A 2 -5.59 -16.97 -52.01
N VAL A 3 -6.51 -17.25 -51.09
CA VAL A 3 -7.03 -16.25 -50.14
C VAL A 3 -6.02 -16.19 -48.99
N SER A 4 -5.31 -15.07 -48.89
CA SER A 4 -4.38 -14.81 -47.79
C SER A 4 -5.16 -14.44 -46.53
N LEU A 5 -5.00 -15.26 -45.50
CA LEU A 5 -5.58 -15.04 -44.18
C LEU A 5 -4.62 -14.14 -43.39
N ILE A 6 -4.95 -12.84 -43.26
CA ILE A 6 -4.22 -11.93 -42.38
C ILE A 6 -4.70 -12.20 -40.95
N LEU A 7 -3.90 -12.96 -40.20
CA LEU A 7 -4.07 -13.13 -38.76
C LEU A 7 -3.58 -11.85 -38.07
N ALA A 8 -4.50 -10.92 -37.81
CA ALA A 8 -4.22 -9.78 -36.96
C ALA A 8 -3.95 -10.29 -35.54
N ALA A 9 -2.66 -10.36 -35.17
CA ALA A 9 -2.25 -10.54 -33.78
C ALA A 9 -2.76 -9.31 -33.01
N GLN A 10 -3.87 -9.49 -32.29
CA GLN A 10 -4.31 -8.53 -31.31
C GLN A 10 -3.26 -8.51 -30.21
N THR A 11 -2.33 -7.57 -30.27
CA THR A 11 -1.52 -7.22 -29.11
C THR A 11 -2.49 -6.62 -28.11
N SER A 12 -2.99 -7.45 -27.19
CA SER A 12 -3.63 -6.97 -25.97
C SER A 12 -2.62 -6.07 -25.29
N SER A 13 -2.77 -4.76 -25.50
CA SER A 13 -2.12 -3.76 -24.68
C SER A 13 -2.61 -4.06 -23.27
N PHE A 14 -1.76 -4.74 -22.49
CA PHE A 14 -1.98 -4.90 -21.07
C PHE A 14 -1.96 -3.47 -20.54
N ALA A 15 -3.13 -2.84 -20.40
CA ALA A 15 -3.29 -1.75 -19.46
C ALA A 15 -2.60 -2.27 -18.19
N ALA A 16 -1.55 -1.59 -17.75
CA ALA A 16 -0.83 -2.02 -16.57
C ALA A 16 -1.85 -2.05 -15.44
N GLY A 17 -2.39 -3.24 -15.15
CA GLY A 17 -3.49 -3.41 -14.21
C GLY A 17 -3.03 -3.05 -12.80
N ILE A 18 -3.89 -3.21 -11.79
CA ILE A 18 -3.60 -2.89 -10.39
C ILE A 18 -2.28 -3.42 -9.79
N THR A 19 -1.60 -4.38 -10.44
CA THR A 19 -0.40 -5.07 -9.92
C THR A 19 0.73 -4.13 -9.49
N PRO A 20 1.22 -3.16 -10.29
CA PRO A 20 2.33 -2.29 -9.88
C PRO A 20 1.99 -1.39 -8.69
N LEU A 21 0.71 -1.07 -8.49
CA LEU A 21 0.22 -0.37 -7.30
C LEU A 21 0.22 -1.33 -6.09
N ALA A 22 -0.36 -2.51 -6.26
CA ALA A 22 -0.44 -3.54 -5.23
C ALA A 22 0.95 -3.96 -4.71
N GLU A 23 1.94 -4.09 -5.58
CA GLU A 23 3.33 -4.37 -5.21
C GLU A 23 3.93 -3.30 -4.29
N LYS A 24 3.66 -2.02 -4.56
CA LYS A 24 4.14 -0.91 -3.72
C LYS A 24 3.44 -0.90 -2.36
N VAL A 25 2.14 -1.18 -2.33
CA VAL A 25 1.40 -1.32 -1.07
C VAL A 25 1.96 -2.49 -0.24
N SER A 26 2.21 -3.63 -0.88
CA SER A 26 2.83 -4.82 -0.28
C SER A 26 4.20 -4.50 0.31
N HIS A 27 5.07 -3.86 -0.48
CA HIS A 27 6.42 -3.47 -0.06
C HIS A 27 6.39 -2.43 1.07
N ARG A 28 5.41 -1.52 1.09
CA ARG A 28 5.28 -0.57 2.19
C ARG A 28 4.93 -1.29 3.50
N LEU A 29 4.04 -2.29 3.43
CA LEU A 29 3.64 -3.10 4.59
C LEU A 29 4.74 -4.05 5.07
N SER A 30 5.64 -4.51 4.19
CA SER A 30 6.74 -5.39 4.60
C SER A 30 7.71 -4.75 5.60
N TYR A 31 7.72 -3.41 5.70
CA TYR A 31 8.51 -2.70 6.72
C TYR A 31 7.91 -2.73 8.12
N MET A 32 6.66 -3.19 8.28
CA MET A 32 5.99 -3.16 9.59
C MET A 32 6.61 -4.13 10.60
N LYS A 33 7.31 -5.18 10.15
CA LYS A 33 8.13 -6.01 11.05
C LYS A 33 9.25 -5.18 11.69
N ASP A 34 10.00 -4.40 10.90
CA ASP A 34 11.05 -3.51 11.42
C ASP A 34 10.49 -2.48 12.39
N VAL A 35 9.35 -1.85 12.04
CA VAL A 35 8.70 -0.84 12.91
C VAL A 35 8.27 -1.48 14.24
N ALA A 36 7.60 -2.63 14.19
CA ALA A 36 7.18 -3.36 15.38
C ALA A 36 8.37 -3.75 16.26
N GLY A 37 9.42 -4.31 15.65
CA GLY A 37 10.62 -4.73 16.38
C GLY A 37 11.33 -3.55 17.03
N TYR A 38 11.50 -2.44 16.31
CA TYR A 38 12.11 -1.25 16.88
C TYR A 38 11.29 -0.70 18.05
N LYS A 39 9.97 -0.59 17.89
CA LYS A 39 9.09 -0.10 18.95
C LYS A 39 9.11 -1.03 20.17
N ALA A 40 9.09 -2.34 19.97
CA ALA A 40 9.21 -3.33 21.04
C ALA A 40 10.50 -3.15 21.84
N GLN A 41 11.64 -3.07 21.16
CA GLN A 41 12.96 -2.93 21.79
C GLN A 41 13.11 -1.61 22.57
N ASN A 42 12.47 -0.54 22.09
CA ASN A 42 12.55 0.79 22.68
C ASN A 42 11.35 1.11 23.61
N HIS A 43 10.47 0.14 23.88
CA HIS A 43 9.27 0.31 24.71
C HIS A 43 8.37 1.47 24.24
N LEU A 44 8.24 1.63 22.92
CA LEU A 44 7.42 2.66 22.29
C LEU A 44 6.02 2.11 21.96
N PRO A 45 4.96 2.94 22.06
CA PRO A 45 3.62 2.54 21.67
C PRO A 45 3.50 2.31 20.15
N ILE A 46 2.56 1.44 19.76
CA ILE A 46 2.21 1.25 18.34
C ILE A 46 1.52 2.49 17.79
N GLU A 47 0.55 3.04 18.52
CA GLU A 47 -0.05 4.33 18.19
C GLU A 47 0.95 5.47 18.36
N ASP A 48 1.04 6.29 17.32
CA ASP A 48 1.81 7.52 17.33
C ASP A 48 0.99 8.59 16.61
N PRO A 49 0.03 9.24 17.31
CA PRO A 49 -0.88 10.19 16.69
C PRO A 49 -0.16 11.33 15.96
N VAL A 50 1.01 11.74 16.44
CA VAL A 50 1.83 12.78 15.83
C VAL A 50 2.41 12.29 14.49
N GLN A 51 2.95 11.07 14.46
CA GLN A 51 3.45 10.47 13.22
C GLN A 51 2.31 10.14 12.25
N GLU A 52 1.16 9.66 12.73
CA GLU A 52 -0.03 9.37 11.93
C GLU A 52 -0.55 10.63 11.23
N ALA A 53 -0.67 11.75 11.97
CA ALA A 53 -1.03 13.04 11.41
C ALA A 53 -0.02 13.51 10.34
N LYS A 54 1.29 13.40 10.63
CA LYS A 54 2.34 13.76 9.67
C LYS A 54 2.24 12.96 8.36
N VAL A 55 1.97 11.65 8.45
CA VAL A 55 1.79 10.79 7.27
C VAL A 55 0.57 11.23 6.47
N LEU A 56 -0.54 11.51 7.15
CA LEU A 56 -1.78 11.95 6.53
C LEU A 56 -1.61 13.29 5.80
N ASP A 57 -1.06 14.29 6.48
CA ASP A 57 -0.84 15.63 5.94
C ASP A 57 0.10 15.61 4.73
N SER A 58 1.19 14.84 4.84
CA SER A 58 2.16 14.68 3.75
C SER A 58 1.51 14.02 2.53
N ALA A 59 0.69 12.98 2.75
CA ALA A 59 0.00 12.30 1.67
C ALA A 59 -1.06 13.18 0.99
N LYS A 60 -1.79 13.99 1.76
CA LYS A 60 -2.76 14.95 1.22
C LYS A 60 -2.09 16.02 0.37
N SER A 61 -1.00 16.63 0.86
CA SER A 61 -0.23 17.61 0.09
C SER A 61 0.35 17.02 -1.20
N GLU A 62 0.84 15.78 -1.15
CA GLU A 62 1.35 15.10 -2.34
C GLU A 62 0.24 14.73 -3.33
N ALA A 63 -0.93 14.30 -2.83
CA ALA A 63 -2.11 14.05 -3.66
C ALA A 63 -2.52 15.29 -4.45
N GLU A 64 -2.56 16.47 -3.82
CA GLU A 64 -2.84 17.75 -4.49
C GLU A 64 -1.87 18.02 -5.65
N LYS A 65 -0.56 17.88 -5.41
CA LYS A 65 0.47 18.10 -6.42
C LYS A 65 0.35 17.15 -7.62
N LEU A 66 -0.15 15.95 -7.38
CA LEU A 66 -0.31 14.90 -8.40
C LEU A 66 -1.66 14.98 -9.13
N GLY A 67 -2.54 15.93 -8.76
CA GLY A 67 -3.87 16.07 -9.33
C GLY A 67 -4.85 15.00 -8.86
N LEU A 68 -4.62 14.39 -7.70
CA LEU A 68 -5.58 13.53 -7.01
C LEU A 68 -6.47 14.40 -6.11
N ASP A 69 -7.74 14.01 -5.93
CA ASP A 69 -8.60 14.65 -4.93
C ASP A 69 -8.18 14.19 -3.52
N PRO A 70 -7.62 15.07 -2.67
CA PRO A 70 -7.09 14.69 -1.36
C PRO A 70 -8.17 14.12 -0.43
N THR A 71 -9.42 14.56 -0.58
CA THR A 71 -10.54 14.08 0.23
C THR A 71 -10.88 12.63 -0.07
N THR A 72 -10.66 12.19 -1.31
CA THR A 72 -10.87 10.80 -1.72
C THR A 72 -9.65 9.91 -1.43
N VAL A 73 -8.46 10.48 -1.36
CA VAL A 73 -7.21 9.79 -1.00
C VAL A 73 -7.12 9.51 0.50
N GLU A 74 -7.57 10.45 1.33
CA GLU A 74 -7.49 10.38 2.79
C GLU A 74 -7.98 9.04 3.40
N PRO A 75 -9.16 8.49 3.04
CA PRO A 75 -9.61 7.18 3.52
C PRO A 75 -8.65 6.03 3.19
N PHE A 76 -7.98 6.07 2.04
CA PHE A 76 -7.00 5.06 1.65
C PHE A 76 -5.71 5.16 2.47
N ILE A 77 -5.26 6.37 2.79
CA ILE A 77 -4.12 6.58 3.68
C ILE A 77 -4.43 6.09 5.10
N ILE A 78 -5.63 6.40 5.60
CA ILE A 78 -6.11 5.90 6.90
C ILE A 78 -6.16 4.36 6.89
N ALA A 79 -6.66 3.73 5.82
CA ALA A 79 -6.68 2.28 5.70
C ALA A 79 -5.26 1.68 5.72
N GLN A 80 -4.28 2.34 5.07
CA GLN A 80 -2.87 1.92 5.14
C GLN A 80 -2.25 2.07 6.53
N ILE A 81 -2.60 3.11 7.28
CA ILE A 81 -2.17 3.28 8.68
C ILE A 81 -2.78 2.19 9.57
N LYS A 82 -4.07 1.89 9.39
CA LYS A 82 -4.75 0.82 10.13
C LYS A 82 -4.17 -0.56 9.84
N ALA A 83 -3.93 -0.88 8.57
CA ALA A 83 -3.30 -2.13 8.17
C ALA A 83 -1.89 -2.26 8.75
N ALA A 84 -1.10 -1.18 8.69
CA ALA A 84 0.23 -1.12 9.31
C ALA A 84 0.20 -1.44 10.81
N LYS A 85 -0.63 -0.72 11.57
CA LYS A 85 -0.78 -0.97 13.02
C LYS A 85 -1.25 -2.38 13.32
N ALA A 86 -2.18 -2.92 12.52
CA ALA A 86 -2.68 -4.28 12.71
C ALA A 86 -1.57 -5.33 12.53
N VAL A 87 -0.69 -5.15 11.55
CA VAL A 87 0.51 -5.97 11.36
C VAL A 87 1.47 -5.83 12.54
N GLU A 88 1.76 -4.60 12.96
CA GLU A 88 2.65 -4.34 14.10
C GLU A 88 2.15 -5.02 15.38
N TYR A 89 0.86 -4.88 15.69
CA TYR A 89 0.24 -5.51 16.85
C TYR A 89 0.33 -7.04 16.84
N ARG A 90 0.18 -7.66 15.68
CA ARG A 90 0.25 -9.12 15.55
C ARG A 90 1.68 -9.63 15.73
N TYR A 91 2.68 -8.91 15.21
CA TYR A 91 4.08 -9.22 15.53
C TYR A 91 4.34 -9.16 17.03
N LEU A 92 3.89 -8.11 17.71
CA LEU A 92 4.04 -8.02 19.16
C LEU A 92 3.35 -9.19 19.88
N ALA A 93 2.14 -9.55 19.47
CA ALA A 93 1.41 -10.66 20.05
C ALA A 93 2.14 -12.01 19.85
N ASP A 94 2.66 -12.26 18.65
CA ASP A 94 3.42 -13.47 18.34
C ASP A 94 4.69 -13.56 19.21
N TRP A 95 5.42 -12.45 19.35
CA TRP A 95 6.66 -12.38 20.11
C TRP A 95 6.49 -12.54 21.62
N LEU A 96 5.27 -12.37 22.17
CA LEU A 96 4.99 -12.71 23.57
C LEU A 96 5.14 -14.22 23.84
N ALA A 97 4.73 -15.05 22.89
CA ALA A 97 4.81 -16.50 23.02
C ALA A 97 6.08 -17.09 22.37
N GLN A 98 6.54 -16.47 21.27
CA GLN A 98 7.67 -16.94 20.47
C GLN A 98 8.58 -15.75 20.14
N PRO A 99 9.47 -15.36 21.07
CA PRO A 99 10.41 -14.29 20.82
C PRO A 99 11.26 -14.57 19.58
N GLU A 100 11.34 -13.59 18.68
CA GLU A 100 12.22 -13.70 17.52
C GLU A 100 13.68 -13.56 17.97
N THR A 101 14.49 -14.59 17.67
CA THR A 101 15.92 -14.61 17.99
C THR A 101 16.74 -14.57 16.70
N GLY A 102 17.88 -13.88 16.73
CA GLY A 102 18.77 -13.80 15.55
C GLY A 102 18.36 -12.80 14.47
N TRP A 103 17.24 -12.08 14.66
CA TRP A 103 16.84 -10.94 13.83
C TRP A 103 16.88 -9.65 14.64
N GLN A 104 17.20 -8.53 13.98
CA GLN A 104 17.19 -7.19 14.56
C GLN A 104 16.49 -6.22 13.59
N PRO A 105 15.65 -5.31 14.08
CA PRO A 105 15.00 -4.31 13.25
C PRO A 105 16.02 -3.35 12.67
N ARG A 106 15.77 -2.89 11.44
CA ARG A 106 16.53 -1.78 10.86
C ARG A 106 16.32 -0.48 11.66
N PRO A 107 17.27 0.48 11.61
CA PRO A 107 17.08 1.80 12.23
C PRO A 107 15.78 2.48 11.77
N LEU A 108 14.98 2.96 12.73
CA LEU A 108 13.63 3.47 12.48
C LEU A 108 13.62 4.68 11.53
N ASP A 109 14.65 5.53 11.57
CA ASP A 109 14.79 6.68 10.67
C ASP A 109 14.91 6.22 9.20
N LYS A 110 15.70 5.18 8.93
CA LYS A 110 15.84 4.58 7.59
C LYS A 110 14.57 3.92 7.12
N VAL A 111 13.92 3.17 8.02
CA VAL A 111 12.62 2.54 7.74
C VAL A 111 11.56 3.59 7.40
N ARG A 112 11.49 4.69 8.14
CA ARG A 112 10.57 5.80 7.88
C ARG A 112 10.87 6.50 6.54
N GLN A 113 12.13 6.62 6.15
CA GLN A 113 12.51 7.15 4.83
C GLN A 113 12.00 6.25 3.69
N ASP A 114 12.19 4.94 3.81
CA ASP A 114 11.68 3.98 2.81
C ASP A 114 10.15 3.98 2.72
N ILE A 115 9.46 4.01 3.87
CA ILE A 115 8.00 4.10 3.92
C ILE A 115 7.52 5.40 3.27
N ALA A 116 8.16 6.54 3.56
CA ALA A 116 7.79 7.83 2.98
C ALA A 116 7.98 7.84 1.45
N ARG A 117 9.09 7.27 0.97
CA ARG A 117 9.33 7.10 -0.47
C ARG A 117 8.24 6.24 -1.12
N LEU A 118 7.93 5.07 -0.56
CA LEU A 118 6.87 4.21 -1.09
C LEU A 118 5.49 4.86 -1.02
N SER A 119 5.19 5.62 0.04
CA SER A 119 3.95 6.40 0.12
C SER A 119 3.81 7.39 -1.05
N LYS A 120 4.90 8.07 -1.43
CA LYS A 120 4.92 8.93 -2.63
C LYS A 120 4.73 8.13 -3.91
N GLU A 121 5.50 7.05 -4.09
CA GLU A 121 5.41 6.20 -5.29
C GLU A 121 4.01 5.57 -5.47
N ILE A 122 3.32 5.24 -4.38
CA ILE A 122 1.93 4.78 -4.39
C ILE A 122 1.01 5.87 -4.95
N LEU A 123 1.11 7.12 -4.46
CA LEU A 123 0.29 8.23 -4.96
C LEU A 123 0.60 8.56 -6.42
N GLU A 124 1.87 8.53 -6.81
CA GLU A 124 2.26 8.72 -8.21
C GLU A 124 1.69 7.62 -9.11
N GLN A 125 1.70 6.37 -8.66
CA GLN A 125 1.09 5.25 -9.38
C GLN A 125 -0.42 5.42 -9.49
N LEU A 126 -1.11 5.79 -8.40
CA LEU A 126 -2.54 6.09 -8.40
C LEU A 126 -2.90 7.16 -9.43
N ALA A 127 -2.14 8.26 -9.46
CA ALA A 127 -2.37 9.35 -10.41
C ALA A 127 -2.16 8.92 -11.87
N ARG A 128 -1.19 8.03 -12.14
CA ARG A 128 -0.98 7.45 -13.48
C ARG A 128 -2.11 6.50 -13.88
N ASP A 129 -2.48 5.59 -12.98
CA ASP A 129 -3.51 4.58 -13.25
C ASP A 129 -4.87 5.24 -13.49
N LEU A 130 -5.23 6.23 -12.67
CA LEU A 130 -6.51 6.96 -12.78
C LEU A 130 -6.64 7.79 -14.07
N LYS A 131 -5.52 8.19 -14.70
CA LYS A 131 -5.52 8.81 -16.04
C LYS A 131 -5.82 7.80 -17.14
N SER A 132 -5.59 6.52 -16.88
CA SER A 132 -5.81 5.42 -17.83
C SER A 132 -7.17 4.75 -17.64
N GLY A 133 -7.77 4.87 -16.45
CA GLY A 133 -9.11 4.38 -16.15
C GLY A 133 -9.38 4.34 -14.64
N ARG A 134 -10.64 4.09 -14.27
CA ARG A 134 -10.99 3.94 -12.85
C ARG A 134 -10.69 2.52 -12.38
N PHE A 135 -10.28 2.38 -11.12
CA PHE A 135 -10.21 1.08 -10.48
C PHE A 135 -11.60 0.44 -10.39
N THR A 136 -11.67 -0.87 -10.63
CA THR A 136 -12.93 -1.64 -10.60
C THR A 136 -12.84 -2.83 -9.66
N SER A 137 -14.00 -3.36 -9.26
CA SER A 137 -14.08 -4.54 -8.39
C SER A 137 -13.44 -5.79 -9.01
N ASP A 138 -13.30 -5.85 -10.34
CA ASP A 138 -12.70 -6.99 -11.04
C ASP A 138 -11.20 -7.14 -10.72
N GLU A 139 -10.55 -6.05 -10.32
CA GLU A 139 -9.13 -6.03 -9.94
C GLU A 139 -8.87 -6.59 -8.53
N ARG A 140 -9.93 -6.90 -7.76
CA ARG A 140 -9.84 -7.37 -6.37
C ARG A 140 -8.96 -8.60 -6.24
N SER A 141 -9.18 -9.61 -7.09
CA SER A 141 -8.45 -10.87 -7.01
C SER A 141 -6.95 -10.65 -7.20
N SER A 142 -6.57 -9.82 -8.19
CA SER A 142 -5.18 -9.45 -8.46
C SER A 142 -4.57 -8.68 -7.30
N PHE A 143 -5.28 -7.69 -6.75
CA PHE A 143 -4.82 -6.93 -5.59
C PHE A 143 -4.56 -7.85 -4.38
N PHE A 144 -5.52 -8.72 -4.06
CA PHE A 144 -5.44 -9.61 -2.90
C PHE A 144 -4.32 -10.65 -3.00
N LYS A 145 -4.05 -11.12 -4.23
CA LYS A 145 -2.95 -12.04 -4.53
C LYS A 145 -1.58 -11.37 -4.34
N VAL A 146 -1.46 -10.09 -4.69
CA VAL A 146 -0.18 -9.36 -4.70
C VAL A 146 0.13 -8.70 -3.35
N VAL A 147 -0.87 -8.12 -2.69
CA VAL A 147 -0.69 -7.50 -1.38
C VAL A 147 -0.57 -8.60 -0.33
N HIS A 148 0.64 -8.77 0.18
CA HIS A 148 0.98 -9.82 1.12
C HIS A 148 2.00 -9.33 2.14
N GLU A 149 1.71 -9.62 3.40
CA GLU A 149 2.63 -9.49 4.51
C GLU A 149 2.22 -10.60 5.51
N PRO A 150 3.16 -11.33 6.15
CA PRO A 150 2.86 -12.48 7.00
C PRO A 150 1.73 -12.29 8.02
N ASN A 151 1.65 -11.10 8.61
CA ASN A 151 0.70 -10.73 9.65
C ASN A 151 -0.44 -9.84 9.15
N LEU A 152 -0.65 -9.74 7.84
CA LEU A 152 -1.75 -9.01 7.22
C LEU A 152 -2.96 -9.92 6.96
N LYS A 153 -4.13 -9.57 7.51
CA LYS A 153 -5.36 -10.34 7.31
C LYS A 153 -6.11 -9.91 6.06
N GLU A 154 -6.94 -10.81 5.54
CA GLU A 154 -7.86 -10.55 4.44
C GLU A 154 -8.81 -9.36 4.71
N SER A 155 -9.21 -9.15 5.97
CA SER A 155 -10.01 -7.99 6.38
C SER A 155 -9.26 -6.67 6.19
N ASP A 156 -7.95 -6.66 6.41
CA ASP A 156 -7.12 -5.46 6.23
C ASP A 156 -6.98 -5.14 4.73
N LYS A 157 -6.75 -6.19 3.91
CA LYS A 157 -6.75 -6.06 2.44
C LYS A 157 -8.09 -5.55 1.91
N GLN A 158 -9.20 -6.00 2.48
CA GLN A 158 -10.53 -5.55 2.10
C GLN A 158 -10.73 -4.06 2.39
N GLN A 159 -10.29 -3.56 3.55
CA GLN A 159 -10.38 -2.13 3.86
C GLN A 159 -9.54 -1.28 2.90
N LEU A 160 -8.31 -1.73 2.59
CA LEU A 160 -7.44 -1.07 1.62
C LEU A 160 -8.09 -1.00 0.24
N PHE A 161 -8.59 -2.13 -0.26
CA PHE A 161 -9.19 -2.20 -1.59
C PHE A 161 -10.50 -1.41 -1.69
N SER A 162 -11.36 -1.46 -0.67
CA SER A 162 -12.58 -0.66 -0.62
C SER A 162 -12.29 0.84 -0.66
N ALA A 163 -11.26 1.31 0.04
CA ALA A 163 -10.86 2.71 0.00
C ALA A 163 -10.22 3.10 -1.35
N LEU A 164 -9.45 2.20 -1.96
CA LEU A 164 -8.85 2.39 -3.29
C LEU A 164 -9.91 2.68 -4.37
N LEU A 165 -11.02 1.95 -4.37
CA LEU A 165 -12.12 2.14 -5.33
C LEU A 165 -12.78 3.53 -5.25
N ALA A 166 -12.59 4.26 -4.14
CA ALA A 166 -13.15 5.59 -3.93
C ALA A 166 -12.28 6.72 -4.51
N ILE A 167 -11.00 6.48 -4.78
CA ILE A 167 -10.03 7.52 -5.17
C ILE A 167 -10.38 8.11 -6.54
N ARG A 168 -10.27 9.44 -6.68
CA ARG A 168 -10.53 10.19 -7.90
C ARG A 168 -9.39 11.17 -8.22
N LEU A 169 -9.27 11.54 -9.49
CA LEU A 169 -8.55 12.75 -9.89
C LEU A 169 -9.31 13.98 -9.37
N ALA A 170 -8.58 15.06 -9.09
CA ALA A 170 -9.18 16.37 -8.84
C ALA A 170 -9.95 16.84 -10.10
N LYS A 171 -11.03 17.58 -9.88
CA LYS A 171 -11.84 18.18 -10.96
C LYS A 171 -11.12 19.34 -11.63
#